data_AF-A0A6S5JZ12-F1
#
_entry.id   AF-A0A6S5JZ12-F1
#
_cell.length_a   1.000
_cell.length_b   1.000
_cell.length_c   1.000
_cell.angle_alpha   90.00
_cell.angle_beta   90.00
_cell.angle_gamma   90.00
#
_symmetry.space_group_name_H-M   'P 1'
#
loop_
_entity.id
_entity.type
_entity.pdbx_description
1 polymer ?
#
loop_
_entity_poly.entity_id
_entity_poly.type
_entity_poly.pdbx_seq_one_letter_code
_entity_poly.pdbx_strand_id
1 'polypeptide(L)'
;MTKRSDIIDNSDRYISRDTPKGLIYTENLGWIDLGHANPAGAERLWQQMVIPHGGDDTWFEVNYHQSMSTHFAGISITTGIYRRFLVRRGLSERVLQGVALSIFMATSHQFESIQDFWPYIVLTDSGYSAEDLVSNLFGFCQAVNYADYTSFLNICLKEKAYRIWDHYGPVGEYKNKSVLPLLFPDPYEKKDNLRPYQGNLPAFMSSITPQANPAYVRELTL
;
A
#
# COMPACT_ATOMS: atom_id res chain seq x y z
N MET A 1 -12.69 -10.13 -2.57
CA MET A 1 -12.13 -10.33 -3.92
C MET A 1 -12.78 -9.34 -4.86
N THR A 2 -11.93 -8.54 -5.49
CA THR A 2 -12.25 -7.56 -6.52
C THR A 2 -12.89 -8.24 -7.73
N LYS A 3 -13.88 -7.60 -8.34
CA LYS A 3 -14.65 -8.11 -9.47
C LYS A 3 -14.58 -7.15 -10.64
N ARG A 4 -14.87 -7.68 -11.84
CA ARG A 4 -15.01 -6.87 -13.06
C ARG A 4 -15.99 -5.71 -12.90
N SER A 5 -17.07 -5.93 -12.14
CA SER A 5 -18.09 -4.91 -11.84
C SER A 5 -17.58 -3.76 -10.98
N ASP A 6 -16.45 -3.95 -10.30
CA ASP A 6 -15.84 -2.92 -9.44
C ASP A 6 -14.99 -1.94 -10.27
N ILE A 7 -14.76 -2.23 -11.57
CA ILE A 7 -14.07 -1.33 -12.49
C ILE A 7 -14.94 -0.09 -12.74
N ILE A 8 -14.42 1.06 -12.36
CA ILE A 8 -15.10 2.35 -12.48
C ILE A 8 -14.50 3.21 -13.59
N ASP A 9 -15.23 4.25 -13.98
CA ASP A 9 -14.79 5.21 -14.99
C ASP A 9 -13.99 6.38 -14.39
N ASN A 10 -13.13 6.98 -15.21
CA ASN A 10 -12.18 8.05 -14.89
C ASN A 10 -12.83 9.45 -14.89
N SER A 11 -14.14 9.57 -14.71
CA SER A 11 -14.87 10.84 -14.80
C SER A 11 -14.75 11.69 -13.52
N ASP A 12 -13.52 11.96 -13.07
CA ASP A 12 -13.16 12.83 -11.92
C ASP A 12 -13.23 12.17 -10.54
N ARG A 13 -12.29 11.26 -10.24
CA ARG A 13 -12.09 10.79 -8.85
C ARG A 13 -10.71 11.07 -8.33
N TYR A 14 -10.63 12.02 -7.41
CA TYR A 14 -9.61 12.05 -6.37
C TYR A 14 -9.69 10.74 -5.58
N ILE A 15 -8.58 10.00 -5.43
CA ILE A 15 -8.54 8.84 -4.53
C ILE A 15 -8.47 9.36 -3.09
N SER A 16 -9.64 9.74 -2.58
CA SER A 16 -9.82 10.31 -1.25
C SER A 16 -10.47 9.32 -0.29
N ARG A 17 -10.56 9.72 0.98
CA ARG A 17 -11.30 9.01 2.03
C ARG A 17 -12.74 8.65 1.64
N ASP A 18 -13.36 9.48 0.80
CA ASP A 18 -14.75 9.34 0.36
C ASP A 18 -14.91 8.38 -0.83
N THR A 19 -13.81 7.78 -1.29
CA THR A 19 -13.81 6.72 -2.29
C THR A 19 -13.59 5.36 -1.61
N PRO A 20 -14.64 4.74 -1.03
CA PRO A 20 -14.46 3.57 -0.17
C PRO A 20 -14.18 2.28 -0.94
N LYS A 21 -14.42 2.26 -2.26
CA LYS A 21 -14.31 1.06 -3.09
C LYS A 21 -14.22 1.37 -4.57
N GLY A 22 -13.69 0.41 -5.30
CA GLY A 22 -13.59 0.43 -6.75
C GLY A 22 -12.23 -0.08 -7.19
N LEU A 23 -12.13 -0.38 -8.48
CA LEU A 23 -10.91 -0.87 -9.10
C LEU A 23 -10.62 0.00 -10.32
N ILE A 24 -9.38 0.42 -10.47
CA ILE A 24 -8.90 1.15 -11.64
C ILE A 24 -7.62 0.50 -12.18
N TYR A 25 -7.34 0.75 -13.45
CA TYR A 25 -6.07 0.37 -14.05
C TYR A 25 -5.24 1.62 -14.38
N THR A 26 -3.95 1.55 -14.11
CA THR A 26 -2.97 2.62 -14.28
C THR A 26 -1.81 2.12 -15.12
N GLU A 27 -1.25 2.98 -15.97
CA GLU A 27 -0.12 2.55 -16.82
C GLU A 27 1.18 2.38 -16.06
N ASN A 28 1.33 3.06 -14.91
CA ASN A 28 2.55 3.05 -14.12
C ASN A 28 2.49 2.17 -12.86
N LEU A 29 1.29 1.90 -12.30
CA LEU A 29 1.14 1.05 -11.11
C LEU A 29 0.36 -0.26 -11.36
N GLY A 30 -0.27 -0.43 -12.52
CA GLY A 30 -1.12 -1.58 -12.80
C GLY A 30 -2.51 -1.42 -12.17
N TRP A 31 -3.05 -2.50 -11.60
CA TRP A 31 -4.33 -2.46 -10.90
C TRP A 31 -4.20 -1.75 -9.55
N ILE A 32 -5.18 -0.90 -9.22
CA ILE A 32 -5.30 -0.22 -7.93
C ILE A 32 -6.70 -0.46 -7.36
N ASP A 33 -6.76 -1.07 -6.17
CA ASP A 33 -7.98 -1.17 -5.37
C ASP A 33 -8.14 0.11 -4.54
N LEU A 34 -9.26 0.80 -4.72
CA LEU A 34 -9.52 2.09 -4.10
C LEU A 34 -9.82 1.99 -2.60
N GLY A 35 -10.28 0.83 -2.13
CA GLY A 35 -10.43 0.55 -0.70
C GLY A 35 -9.08 0.42 -0.01
N HIS A 36 -8.12 -0.27 -0.64
CA HIS A 36 -6.73 -0.38 -0.17
C HIS A 36 -5.95 0.94 -0.32
N ALA A 37 -6.19 1.68 -1.39
CA ALA A 37 -5.59 2.99 -1.63
C ALA A 37 -6.15 4.11 -0.75
N ASN A 38 -7.16 3.82 0.08
CA ASN A 38 -7.74 4.79 1.00
C ASN A 38 -6.73 5.18 2.09
N PRO A 39 -6.40 6.49 2.25
CA PRO A 39 -5.38 6.93 3.19
C PRO A 39 -5.79 6.82 4.66
N ALA A 40 -7.08 6.60 4.98
CA ALA A 40 -7.61 6.66 6.35
C ALA A 40 -6.86 5.77 7.36
N GLY A 41 -6.43 4.57 6.94
CA GLY A 41 -5.67 3.67 7.80
C GLY A 41 -4.28 4.21 8.13
N ALA A 42 -3.57 4.69 7.12
CA ALA A 42 -2.24 5.27 7.27
C ALA A 42 -2.25 6.62 7.99
N GLU A 43 -3.29 7.44 7.79
CA GLU A 43 -3.43 8.73 8.48
C GLU A 43 -3.58 8.57 10.00
N ARG A 44 -4.28 7.53 10.47
CA ARG A 44 -4.37 7.25 11.91
C ARG A 44 -3.02 6.87 12.51
N LEU A 45 -2.19 6.14 11.77
CA LEU A 45 -0.83 5.85 12.18
C LEU A 45 0.01 7.13 12.18
N TRP A 46 -0.07 7.92 11.10
CA TRP A 46 0.69 9.15 10.95
C TRP A 46 0.34 10.20 12.00
N GLN A 47 -0.93 10.36 12.35
CA GLN A 47 -1.39 11.25 13.41
C GLN A 47 -0.74 10.91 14.75
N GLN A 48 -0.59 9.63 15.10
CA GLN A 48 0.11 9.22 16.32
C GLN A 48 1.60 9.59 16.29
N MET A 49 2.22 9.72 15.11
CA MET A 49 3.63 10.13 14.99
C MET A 49 3.84 11.62 15.20
N VAL A 50 2.89 12.46 14.76
CA VAL A 50 3.06 13.93 14.71
C VAL A 50 2.38 14.67 15.86
N ILE A 51 1.42 14.05 16.55
CA ILE A 51 0.77 14.67 17.71
C ILE A 51 1.80 14.85 18.84
N PRO A 52 1.83 16.02 19.51
CA PRO A 52 2.66 16.21 20.69
C PRO A 52 2.28 15.22 21.78
N HIS A 53 3.23 14.40 22.20
CA HIS A 53 3.06 13.49 23.33
C HIS A 53 3.45 14.19 24.63
N GLY A 54 2.62 14.09 25.67
CA GLY A 54 2.97 14.59 27.01
C GLY A 54 4.07 13.77 27.67
N GLY A 55 4.65 14.30 28.76
CA GLY A 55 5.67 13.64 29.57
C GLY A 55 7.11 13.79 29.06
N ASP A 56 8.07 13.47 29.94
CA ASP A 56 9.51 13.64 29.72
C ASP A 56 10.21 12.37 29.21
N ASP A 57 9.46 11.33 28.86
CA ASP A 57 10.04 10.09 28.36
C ASP A 57 10.69 10.32 26.98
N THR A 58 11.84 9.70 26.76
CA THR A 58 12.57 9.70 25.47
C THR A 58 11.82 8.97 24.34
N TRP A 59 10.79 8.19 24.67
CA TRP A 59 9.96 7.44 23.75
C TRP A 59 8.48 7.84 23.87
N PHE A 60 7.69 7.44 22.87
CA PHE A 60 6.22 7.47 22.91
C PHE A 60 5.66 6.18 22.30
N GLU A 61 4.48 5.77 22.76
CA GLU A 61 3.82 4.57 22.27
C GLU A 61 2.98 4.86 21.01
N VAL A 62 3.07 3.96 20.03
CA VAL A 62 2.26 3.97 18.82
C VAL A 62 1.55 2.63 18.69
N ASN A 63 0.25 2.70 18.46
CA ASN A 63 -0.62 1.56 18.31
C ASN A 63 -1.03 1.41 16.85
N TYR A 64 -0.68 0.28 16.25
CA TYR A 64 -1.08 -0.05 14.89
C TYR A 64 -2.05 -1.23 14.90
N HIS A 65 -3.21 -1.00 14.28
CA HIS A 65 -4.23 -2.01 14.10
C HIS A 65 -4.51 -2.20 12.62
N GLN A 66 -4.17 -3.38 12.11
CA GLN A 66 -4.50 -3.79 10.76
C GLN A 66 -5.50 -4.92 10.80
N SER A 67 -6.69 -4.69 10.26
CA SER A 67 -7.67 -5.75 10.01
C SER A 67 -7.43 -6.32 8.61
N MET A 68 -6.98 -7.57 8.53
CA MET A 68 -6.96 -8.33 7.29
C MET A 68 -8.28 -9.06 7.14
N SER A 69 -9.02 -8.79 6.06
CA SER A 69 -10.16 -9.62 5.68
C SER A 69 -9.69 -10.62 4.63
N THR A 70 -9.53 -11.88 5.04
CA THR A 70 -9.20 -12.97 4.12
C THR A 70 -10.49 -13.68 3.73
N HIS A 71 -10.68 -13.94 2.44
CA HIS A 71 -11.90 -14.58 1.94
C HIS A 71 -11.58 -16.03 1.58
N PHE A 72 -12.03 -16.99 2.39
CA PHE A 72 -11.82 -18.42 2.14
C PHE A 72 -13.18 -19.10 1.93
N ALA A 73 -13.35 -19.78 0.79
CA ALA A 73 -14.55 -20.58 0.48
C ALA A 73 -15.91 -19.86 0.68
N GLY A 74 -16.01 -18.57 0.33
CA GLY A 74 -17.26 -17.81 0.49
C GLY A 74 -17.42 -17.11 1.84
N ILE A 75 -16.46 -17.25 2.76
CA ILE A 75 -16.49 -16.71 4.12
C ILE A 75 -15.41 -15.62 4.25
N SER A 76 -15.81 -14.42 4.65
CA SER A 76 -14.88 -13.35 5.05
C SER A 76 -14.42 -13.58 6.49
N ILE A 77 -13.17 -13.94 6.69
CA ILE A 77 -12.51 -14.01 8.00
C ILE A 77 -11.74 -12.72 8.19
N THR A 78 -12.18 -11.87 9.12
CA THR A 78 -11.45 -10.66 9.50
C THR A 78 -10.55 -10.98 10.68
N THR A 79 -9.24 -11.07 10.44
CA THR A 79 -8.22 -11.20 11.49
C THR A 79 -7.64 -9.81 11.74
N GLY A 80 -7.80 -9.31 12.98
CA GLY A 80 -7.17 -8.07 13.43
C GLY A 80 -5.81 -8.36 14.04
N ILE A 81 -4.75 -7.78 13.48
CA ILE A 81 -3.43 -7.75 14.10
C ILE A 81 -3.30 -6.41 14.81
N TYR A 82 -3.12 -6.48 16.12
CA TYR A 82 -2.82 -5.33 16.97
C TYR A 82 -1.36 -5.40 17.39
N ARG A 83 -0.60 -4.35 17.08
CA ARG A 83 0.83 -4.23 17.41
C ARG A 83 1.10 -2.91 18.09
N ARG A 84 2.05 -2.93 19.02
CA ARG A 84 2.45 -1.77 19.80
C ARG A 84 3.92 -1.48 19.57
N PHE A 85 4.26 -0.22 19.46
CA PHE A 85 5.61 0.23 19.16
C PHE A 85 6.02 1.34 20.11
N LEU A 86 7.29 1.38 20.47
CA LEU A 86 7.92 2.57 21.03
C LEU A 86 8.65 3.30 19.90
N VAL A 87 8.38 4.58 19.74
CA VAL A 87 9.05 5.47 18.78
C VAL A 87 9.83 6.54 19.53
N ARG A 88 11.07 6.79 19.10
CA ARG A 88 11.96 7.75 19.75
C ARG A 88 11.49 9.18 19.47
N ARG A 89 11.57 10.05 20.46
CA ARG A 89 11.28 11.48 20.31
C ARG A 89 12.42 12.24 19.63
N GLY A 90 12.09 13.40 19.08
CA GLY A 90 13.06 14.32 18.46
C GLY A 90 13.57 13.87 17.09
N LEU A 91 12.94 12.87 16.48
CA LEU A 91 13.23 12.47 15.11
C LEU A 91 12.67 13.52 14.13
N SER A 92 13.40 13.78 13.06
CA SER A 92 12.90 14.63 11.97
C SER A 92 11.67 13.99 11.30
N GLU A 93 10.79 14.80 10.73
CA GLU A 93 9.58 14.33 10.04
C GLU A 93 9.89 13.25 8.99
N ARG A 94 10.93 13.44 8.18
CA ARG A 94 11.38 12.45 7.18
C ARG A 94 11.71 11.08 7.79
N VAL A 95 12.34 11.07 8.97
CA VAL A 95 12.65 9.81 9.67
C VAL A 95 11.36 9.22 10.25
N LEU A 96 10.46 10.04 10.80
CA LEU A 96 9.16 9.57 11.29
C LEU A 96 8.30 8.97 10.17
N GLN A 97 8.30 9.54 8.97
CA GLN A 97 7.61 8.96 7.81
C GLN A 97 8.17 7.58 7.46
N GLY A 98 9.50 7.43 7.48
CA GLY A 98 10.14 6.13 7.28
C GLY A 98 9.84 5.11 8.39
N VAL A 99 9.77 5.55 9.65
CA VAL A 99 9.36 4.69 10.78
C VAL A 99 7.92 4.26 10.64
N ALA A 100 7.03 5.19 10.29
CA ALA A 100 5.62 4.89 10.02
C ALA A 100 5.48 3.89 8.86
N LEU A 101 6.29 4.02 7.81
CA LEU A 101 6.29 3.08 6.70
C LEU A 101 6.73 1.68 7.17
N SER A 102 7.80 1.58 7.96
CA SER A 102 8.22 0.29 8.53
C SER A 102 7.11 -0.36 9.36
N ILE A 103 6.44 0.39 10.23
CA ILE A 103 5.32 -0.10 11.05
C ILE A 103 4.14 -0.52 10.16
N PHE A 104 3.81 0.29 9.16
CA PHE A 104 2.71 0.01 8.23
C PHE A 104 2.94 -1.25 7.41
N MET A 105 4.21 -1.53 7.06
CA MET A 105 4.61 -2.70 6.30
C MET A 105 4.89 -3.94 7.15
N ALA A 106 4.94 -3.79 8.48
CA ALA A 106 5.32 -4.83 9.42
C ALA A 106 4.34 -6.00 9.43
N THR A 107 4.54 -6.92 8.48
CA THR A 107 3.81 -8.16 8.30
C THR A 107 4.83 -9.30 8.35
N SER A 108 4.96 -9.91 9.53
CA SER A 108 5.78 -11.12 9.82
C SER A 108 7.29 -11.10 9.48
N HIS A 109 7.82 -10.07 8.84
CA HIS A 109 9.25 -9.90 8.56
C HIS A 109 10.02 -9.22 9.68
N GLN A 110 11.31 -9.52 9.79
CA GLN A 110 12.22 -8.79 10.66
C GLN A 110 12.38 -7.36 10.12
N PHE A 111 11.88 -6.39 10.87
CA PHE A 111 11.89 -4.95 10.61
C PHE A 111 13.18 -4.48 9.92
N GLU A 112 14.34 -4.90 10.42
CA GLU A 112 15.67 -4.48 9.94
C GLU A 112 15.93 -4.85 8.47
N SER A 113 15.35 -5.93 7.95
CA SER A 113 15.54 -6.34 6.55
C SER A 113 14.79 -5.46 5.55
N ILE A 114 13.78 -4.72 6.00
CA ILE A 114 12.89 -3.93 5.12
C ILE A 114 13.63 -2.68 4.59
N GLN A 115 14.52 -2.07 5.38
CA GLN A 115 15.23 -0.85 4.97
C GLN A 115 16.32 -1.13 3.91
N ASP A 116 17.01 -2.27 3.98
CA ASP A 116 18.23 -2.53 3.19
C ASP A 116 17.93 -2.89 1.72
N PHE A 117 16.71 -3.34 1.43
CA PHE A 117 16.31 -3.81 0.10
C PHE A 117 15.22 -2.98 -0.55
N TRP A 118 14.93 -1.78 -0.03
CA TRP A 118 13.88 -0.93 -0.58
C TRP A 118 14.18 -0.48 -2.03
N PRO A 119 13.21 -0.53 -2.97
CA PRO A 119 11.84 -1.06 -2.87
C PRO A 119 11.69 -2.54 -3.30
N TYR A 120 12.78 -3.25 -3.56
CA TYR A 120 12.81 -4.65 -4.01
C TYR A 120 12.48 -5.68 -2.92
N ILE A 121 11.81 -5.27 -1.85
CA ILE A 121 11.43 -6.15 -0.76
C ILE A 121 10.34 -7.16 -1.21
N VAL A 122 10.29 -8.29 -0.53
CA VAL A 122 9.27 -9.34 -0.73
C VAL A 122 8.62 -9.67 0.61
N LEU A 123 7.31 -9.44 0.73
CA LEU A 123 6.51 -9.71 1.92
C LEU A 123 5.99 -11.17 1.93
N THR A 124 5.98 -11.81 3.11
CA THR A 124 5.67 -13.26 3.22
C THR A 124 4.19 -13.59 3.29
N ASP A 125 3.31 -12.59 3.43
CA ASP A 125 1.87 -12.84 3.46
C ASP A 125 1.39 -13.41 2.12
N SER A 126 0.90 -14.65 2.16
CA SER A 126 0.41 -15.39 1.00
C SER A 126 -0.94 -14.88 0.47
N GLY A 127 -1.61 -14.00 1.22
CA GLY A 127 -2.91 -13.45 0.87
C GLY A 127 -2.89 -12.44 -0.28
N TYR A 128 -1.79 -11.67 -0.41
CA TYR A 128 -1.77 -10.49 -1.29
C TYR A 128 -2.07 -10.80 -2.76
N SER A 129 -3.10 -10.13 -3.27
CA SER A 129 -3.43 -10.02 -4.70
C SER A 129 -2.49 -9.04 -5.38
N ALA A 130 -2.57 -8.92 -6.71
CA ALA A 130 -1.61 -8.13 -7.48
C ALA A 130 -1.60 -6.63 -7.12
N GLU A 131 -2.75 -6.09 -6.75
CA GLU A 131 -3.00 -4.67 -6.47
C GLU A 131 -2.77 -4.27 -5.01
N ASP A 132 -2.80 -5.21 -4.06
CA ASP A 132 -2.92 -4.90 -2.64
C ASP A 132 -1.76 -4.04 -2.11
N LEU A 133 -0.52 -4.49 -2.30
CA LEU A 133 0.65 -3.81 -1.73
C LEU A 133 0.91 -2.44 -2.35
N VAL A 134 0.76 -2.34 -3.67
CA VAL A 134 0.95 -1.08 -4.40
C VAL A 134 -0.16 -0.07 -4.05
N SER A 135 -1.41 -0.53 -3.89
CA SER A 135 -2.53 0.30 -3.44
C SER A 135 -2.31 0.81 -2.01
N ASN A 136 -1.94 -0.09 -1.08
CA ASN A 136 -1.64 0.27 0.31
C ASN A 136 -0.49 1.30 0.39
N LEU A 137 0.59 1.11 -0.38
CA LEU A 137 1.71 2.05 -0.41
C LEU A 137 1.29 3.42 -0.99
N PHE A 138 0.47 3.43 -2.03
CA PHE A 138 -0.04 4.68 -2.60
C PHE A 138 -0.88 5.45 -1.56
N GLY A 139 -1.82 4.78 -0.89
CA GLY A 139 -2.62 5.37 0.18
C GLY A 139 -1.78 5.88 1.34
N PHE A 140 -0.73 5.14 1.71
CA PHE A 140 0.25 5.58 2.72
C PHE A 140 0.96 6.88 2.31
N CYS A 141 1.46 6.98 1.07
CA CYS A 141 2.12 8.18 0.58
C CYS A 141 1.20 9.39 0.58
N GLN A 142 -0.07 9.24 0.19
CA GLN A 142 -1.05 10.31 0.28
C GLN A 142 -1.25 10.79 1.73
N ALA A 143 -1.35 9.83 2.67
CA ALA A 143 -1.57 10.11 4.08
C ALA A 143 -0.44 10.93 4.73
N VAL A 144 0.81 10.51 4.53
CA VAL A 144 1.96 11.08 5.25
C VAL A 144 2.48 12.39 4.66
N ASN A 145 2.21 12.62 3.37
CA ASN A 145 2.58 13.87 2.69
C ASN A 145 1.43 14.88 2.64
N TYR A 146 0.24 14.52 3.17
CA TYR A 146 -0.98 15.33 3.08
C TYR A 146 -1.25 15.83 1.65
N ALA A 147 -1.01 14.97 0.66
CA ALA A 147 -1.00 15.32 -0.75
C ALA A 147 -1.85 14.35 -1.57
N ASP A 148 -2.52 14.88 -2.59
CA ASP A 148 -3.18 14.07 -3.60
C ASP A 148 -2.20 13.72 -4.72
N TYR A 149 -1.93 12.42 -4.88
CA TYR A 149 -1.05 11.90 -5.93
C TYR A 149 -1.83 11.27 -7.09
N THR A 150 -3.16 11.37 -7.10
CA THR A 150 -4.01 10.75 -8.14
C THR A 150 -3.62 11.19 -9.54
N SER A 151 -3.26 12.46 -9.72
CA SER A 151 -2.81 13.01 -11.01
C SER A 151 -1.52 12.38 -11.55
N PHE A 152 -0.74 11.69 -10.70
CA PHE A 152 0.49 10.99 -11.09
C PHE A 152 0.26 9.52 -11.46
N LEU A 153 -0.98 9.02 -11.42
CA LEU A 153 -1.28 7.60 -11.63
C LEU A 153 -1.51 7.20 -13.08
N ASN A 154 -1.42 8.08 -14.08
CA ASN A 154 -1.66 7.72 -15.49
C ASN A 154 -2.89 6.79 -15.67
N ILE A 155 -4.02 7.18 -15.06
CA ILE A 155 -5.23 6.35 -14.99
C ILE A 155 -5.75 6.12 -16.40
N CYS A 156 -5.98 4.86 -16.74
CA CYS A 156 -6.48 4.47 -18.05
C CYS A 156 -7.99 4.72 -18.17
N LEU A 157 -8.45 4.89 -19.41
CA LEU A 157 -9.88 4.82 -19.73
C LEU A 157 -10.45 3.46 -19.35
N LYS A 158 -11.73 3.45 -18.96
CA LYS A 158 -12.44 2.26 -18.50
C LYS A 158 -12.43 1.12 -19.52
N GLU A 159 -12.51 1.44 -20.81
CA GLU A 159 -12.46 0.47 -21.90
C GLU A 159 -11.13 -0.27 -21.92
N LYS A 160 -10.02 0.42 -21.65
CA LYS A 160 -8.68 -0.20 -21.55
C LYS A 160 -8.61 -1.13 -20.35
N ALA A 161 -9.11 -0.69 -19.18
CA ALA A 161 -9.18 -1.53 -17.99
C ALA A 161 -10.01 -2.80 -18.25
N TYR A 162 -11.16 -2.69 -18.95
CA TYR A 162 -11.96 -3.86 -19.32
C TYR A 162 -11.24 -4.81 -20.25
N ARG A 163 -10.55 -4.31 -21.29
CA ARG A 163 -9.77 -5.19 -22.19
C ARG A 163 -8.72 -6.00 -21.43
N ILE A 164 -8.01 -5.35 -20.51
CA ILE A 164 -7.01 -6.00 -19.66
C ILE A 164 -7.70 -7.05 -18.79
N TRP A 165 -8.76 -6.69 -18.07
CA TRP A 165 -9.50 -7.64 -17.23
C TRP A 165 -10.02 -8.84 -18.03
N ASP A 166 -10.61 -8.60 -19.20
CA ASP A 166 -11.23 -9.66 -20.02
C ASP A 166 -10.19 -10.63 -20.60
N HIS A 167 -8.96 -10.18 -20.79
CA HIS A 167 -7.87 -11.02 -21.26
C HIS A 167 -7.18 -11.80 -20.13
N TYR A 168 -6.85 -11.12 -19.02
CA TYR A 168 -6.06 -11.71 -17.94
C TYR A 168 -6.90 -12.37 -16.84
N GLY A 169 -8.18 -12.02 -16.73
CA GLY A 169 -9.08 -12.50 -15.69
C GLY A 169 -8.98 -11.70 -14.38
N PRO A 170 -9.54 -12.25 -13.29
CA PRO A 170 -9.59 -11.57 -12.00
C PRO A 170 -8.22 -11.27 -11.41
N VAL A 171 -8.05 -10.06 -10.89
CA VAL A 171 -6.77 -9.58 -10.34
C VAL A 171 -6.29 -10.44 -9.16
N GLY A 172 -7.22 -10.97 -8.35
CA GLY A 172 -6.92 -11.85 -7.21
C GLY A 172 -6.23 -13.19 -7.54
N GLU A 173 -6.28 -13.62 -8.81
CA GLU A 173 -5.56 -14.81 -9.29
C GLU A 173 -4.05 -14.57 -9.45
N TYR A 174 -3.64 -13.29 -9.47
CA TYR A 174 -2.25 -12.88 -9.55
C TYR A 174 -1.73 -12.50 -8.18
N LYS A 175 -0.56 -13.04 -7.81
CA LYS A 175 0.08 -12.74 -6.52
C LYS A 175 1.21 -11.75 -6.71
N ASN A 176 1.18 -10.64 -5.98
CA ASN A 176 2.28 -9.69 -5.91
C ASN A 176 2.68 -9.50 -4.45
N LYS A 177 3.88 -9.98 -4.13
CA LYS A 177 4.47 -9.90 -2.78
C LYS A 177 5.45 -8.74 -2.64
N SER A 178 5.64 -7.95 -3.70
CA SER A 178 6.50 -6.78 -3.68
C SER A 178 5.67 -5.50 -3.67
N VAL A 179 6.30 -4.40 -3.25
CA VAL A 179 5.73 -3.05 -3.44
C VAL A 179 5.90 -2.56 -4.88
N LEU A 180 6.72 -3.24 -5.68
CA LEU A 180 6.82 -2.97 -7.11
C LEU A 180 5.50 -3.32 -7.81
N PRO A 181 5.06 -2.49 -8.77
CA PRO A 181 3.78 -2.69 -9.44
C PRO A 181 3.83 -3.90 -10.40
N LEU A 182 2.75 -4.67 -10.45
CA LEU A 182 2.56 -5.70 -11.47
C LEU A 182 1.75 -5.12 -12.64
N LEU A 183 2.41 -4.92 -13.78
CA LEU A 183 1.84 -4.33 -14.98
C LEU A 183 1.32 -5.40 -15.93
N PHE A 184 0.17 -5.14 -16.54
CA PHE A 184 -0.53 -6.01 -17.46
C PHE A 184 -0.55 -5.36 -18.86
N PRO A 185 0.20 -5.90 -19.85
CA PRO A 185 0.19 -5.37 -21.21
C PRO A 185 -1.21 -5.33 -21.82
N ASP A 186 -1.59 -4.24 -22.49
CA ASP A 186 -2.87 -4.20 -23.20
C ASP A 186 -2.86 -5.23 -24.35
N PRO A 187 -3.80 -6.19 -24.38
CA PRO A 187 -3.85 -7.21 -25.44
C PRO A 187 -4.09 -6.65 -26.84
N TYR A 188 -4.55 -5.40 -26.96
CA TYR A 188 -4.79 -4.75 -28.25
C TYR A 188 -3.57 -3.95 -28.73
N GLU A 189 -2.59 -3.72 -27.86
CA GLU A 189 -1.29 -3.19 -28.30
C GLU A 189 -0.51 -4.31 -28.99
N LYS A 190 0.13 -4.02 -30.14
CA LYS A 190 0.98 -4.97 -30.88
C LYS A 190 2.29 -5.22 -30.13
N LYS A 191 2.22 -5.85 -28.97
CA LYS A 191 3.37 -6.25 -28.15
C LYS A 191 3.57 -7.75 -28.27
N ASP A 192 4.79 -8.17 -28.57
CA ASP A 192 5.15 -9.58 -28.76
C ASP A 192 5.09 -10.41 -27.46
N ASN A 193 4.99 -9.75 -26.31
CA ASN A 193 4.92 -10.39 -25.00
C ASN A 193 3.79 -9.80 -24.15
N LEU A 194 2.67 -10.53 -24.06
CA LEU A 194 1.51 -10.20 -23.23
C LEU A 194 1.61 -10.81 -21.82
N ARG A 195 2.82 -11.07 -21.29
CA ARG A 195 2.96 -11.57 -19.92
C ARG A 195 2.96 -10.40 -18.93
N PRO A 196 2.23 -10.49 -17.80
CA PRO A 196 2.38 -9.53 -16.72
C PRO A 196 3.84 -9.45 -16.23
N TYR A 197 4.29 -8.26 -15.88
CA TYR A 197 5.68 -8.00 -15.54
C TYR A 197 5.80 -6.91 -14.46
N GLN A 198 6.93 -6.90 -13.74
CA GLN A 198 7.19 -5.92 -12.70
C GLN A 198 7.57 -4.56 -13.32
N GLY A 199 6.92 -3.49 -12.87
CA GLY A 199 7.24 -2.12 -13.21
C GLY A 199 8.13 -1.44 -12.17
N ASN A 200 8.32 -0.13 -12.34
CA ASN A 200 9.07 0.70 -11.40
C ASN A 200 8.13 1.55 -10.57
N LEU A 201 8.48 1.79 -9.31
CA LEU A 201 7.74 2.74 -8.47
C LEU A 201 7.92 4.18 -8.97
N PRO A 202 6.85 4.97 -9.04
CA PRO A 202 6.93 6.42 -9.23
C PRO A 202 7.76 7.09 -8.12
N ALA A 203 8.41 8.20 -8.46
CA ALA A 203 9.33 8.90 -7.57
C ALA A 203 8.71 9.28 -6.21
N PHE A 204 7.43 9.66 -6.18
CA PHE A 204 6.74 10.01 -4.93
C PHE A 204 6.58 8.80 -4.00
N MET A 205 6.37 7.59 -4.54
CA MET A 205 6.25 6.36 -3.75
C MET A 205 7.60 5.81 -3.30
N SER A 206 8.68 6.13 -4.02
CA SER A 206 10.04 5.76 -3.61
C SER A 206 10.73 6.80 -2.71
N SER A 207 10.11 7.97 -2.50
CA SER A 207 10.71 9.10 -1.76
C SER A 207 10.85 8.86 -0.25
N ILE A 208 10.00 7.99 0.30
CA ILE A 208 10.00 7.59 1.70
C ILE A 208 10.62 6.22 1.80
N THR A 209 11.75 6.13 2.50
CA THR A 209 12.45 4.87 2.73
C THR A 209 12.12 4.35 4.13
N PRO A 210 11.77 3.07 4.28
CA PRO A 210 11.54 2.48 5.60
C PRO A 210 12.72 2.74 6.55
N GLN A 211 12.42 3.09 7.80
CA GLN A 211 13.39 3.25 8.88
C GLN A 211 13.04 2.29 9.99
N ALA A 212 13.84 1.24 10.14
CA ALA A 212 13.54 0.12 11.04
C ALA A 212 14.57 -0.05 12.17
N ASN A 213 15.48 0.92 12.30
CA ASN A 213 16.54 0.89 13.29
C ASN A 213 15.96 0.82 14.73
N PRO A 214 16.40 -0.14 15.57
CA PRO A 214 16.00 -0.23 16.98
C PRO A 214 16.27 1.01 17.84
N ALA A 215 17.13 1.93 17.37
CA ALA A 215 17.37 3.23 17.97
C ALA A 215 16.25 4.25 17.68
N TYR A 216 15.37 3.98 16.72
CA TYR A 216 14.24 4.84 16.33
C TYR A 216 12.89 4.22 16.66
N VAL A 217 12.75 2.90 16.48
CA VAL A 217 11.49 2.19 16.68
C VAL A 217 11.72 0.80 17.26
N ARG A 218 10.87 0.37 18.19
CA ARG A 218 10.91 -0.96 18.79
C ARG A 218 9.51 -1.55 18.87
N GLU A 219 9.32 -2.77 18.40
CA GLU A 219 8.07 -3.51 18.62
C GLU A 219 8.03 -3.98 20.08
N LEU A 220 6.92 -3.70 20.76
CA LEU A 220 6.64 -4.26 22.08
C LEU A 220 6.00 -5.63 21.88
N THR A 221 6.78 -6.68 22.07
CA THR A 221 6.24 -8.05 22.10
C THR A 221 5.40 -8.19 23.37
N LEU A 222 4.13 -8.54 23.19
CA LEU A 222 3.21 -8.91 24.28
C LEU A 222 3.51 -10.31 24.80
#